data_AF-A0A0B6EXR7-F1
#
_entry.id   AF-A0A0B6EXR7-F1
#
_cell.length_a   1.000
_cell.length_b   1.000
_cell.length_c   1.000
_cell.angle_alpha   90.00
_cell.angle_beta   90.00
_cell.angle_gamma   90.00
#
_symmetry.space_group_name_H-M   'P 1'
#
loop_
_entity.id
_entity.type
_entity.pdbx_description
1 polymer ?
#
loop_
_entity_poly.entity_id
_entity_poly.type
_entity_poly.pdbx_seq_one_letter_code
_entity_poly.pdbx_strand_id
1 'polypeptide(L)'
;MASPSTSAPKPGPRPQSTEKSTPAKGNNASRDTAREEALAAFPYVALTIQTTGIHPSTGNLLTVDALTLNDDGEVGQEFHAVINPDGDPGPRHLHGLSVEEIKAGQSFSSLLKPLDRLIDGRTLIVHDTTFTWGFIVAEARRAMTAAARQNRARNRNRNKGRRRRVKVGHVPTPVSIIDTLATARRQGVWGTDIRLAAVARATGLDVDSPTATVERAQRPEKETSREATRLLVSLYRAQRDGVVSAASPEELRADRFGLQRSHVRVDAAEAPRQHHNPGPYVPGKELIRGMEIVVAPEITEDPDTIIAALAREELNYSEKLTRETSLVVCNITTDLVGKPMHAHRKDIPLMSDTAFLAALERIEDAQEPEESDTSSGSGGGNNGQRANHGGSGGNTSRNRSSKNRRRSRRKSSGNGQGAKNKNQSHKNSQGNSGNNGSASHQDNAASSNKNNKSGNNSNHKSGNNTGRRRRRRGGRGRRGQGGQHQQNQQNSGHNRSRTTDN
;
A
#
# COMPACT_ATOMS: atom_id res chain seq x y z
N MET A 1 85.67 -41.01 24.94
CA MET A 1 84.73 -41.85 24.15
C MET A 1 83.67 -42.43 25.10
N ALA A 2 82.60 -43.04 24.55
CA ALA A 2 81.56 -43.81 25.26
C ALA A 2 80.65 -43.05 26.26
N SER A 3 79.48 -42.67 25.76
CA SER A 3 78.12 -42.82 26.31
C SER A 3 77.82 -42.70 27.82
N PRO A 4 76.73 -41.98 28.14
CA PRO A 4 75.66 -42.50 29.00
C PRO A 4 74.34 -42.76 28.25
N SER A 5 73.37 -43.40 28.93
CA SER A 5 72.17 -44.04 28.35
C SER A 5 70.94 -43.15 28.17
N THR A 6 70.01 -43.60 27.34
CA THR A 6 68.73 -42.95 27.00
C THR A 6 67.62 -43.16 28.05
N SER A 7 66.80 -42.12 28.25
CA SER A 7 65.45 -42.25 28.82
C SER A 7 64.54 -41.13 28.31
N ALA A 8 63.39 -41.46 27.71
CA ALA A 8 62.45 -40.48 27.14
C ALA A 8 61.45 -39.94 28.19
N PRO A 9 61.07 -38.64 28.14
CA PRO A 9 60.10 -38.06 29.07
C PRO A 9 58.66 -38.52 28.78
N LYS A 10 57.85 -38.62 29.84
CA LYS A 10 56.42 -38.99 29.76
C LYS A 10 55.56 -37.82 29.24
N PRO A 11 54.44 -38.09 28.54
CA PRO A 11 53.54 -37.04 28.06
C PRO A 11 52.83 -36.31 29.20
N GLY A 12 52.63 -35.00 29.03
CA GLY A 12 51.96 -34.13 30.01
C GLY A 12 50.46 -34.36 30.16
N PRO A 13 49.83 -33.79 31.21
CA PRO A 13 48.41 -34.00 31.51
C PRO A 13 47.48 -33.43 30.44
N ARG A 14 46.33 -34.09 30.23
CA ARG A 14 45.26 -33.59 29.36
C ARG A 14 44.70 -32.26 29.92
N PRO A 15 44.36 -31.29 29.05
CA PRO A 15 43.57 -30.14 29.46
C PRO A 15 42.19 -30.60 29.97
N GLN A 16 41.71 -29.97 31.04
CA GLN A 16 40.41 -30.25 31.63
C GLN A 16 39.26 -29.85 30.70
N SER A 17 38.11 -30.51 30.84
CA SER A 17 36.91 -30.20 30.05
C SER A 17 36.37 -28.83 30.41
N THR A 18 36.40 -27.89 29.46
CA THR A 18 35.71 -26.61 29.61
C THR A 18 34.21 -26.83 29.75
N GLU A 19 33.65 -26.35 30.85
CA GLU A 19 32.21 -26.44 31.12
C GLU A 19 31.42 -25.65 30.07
N LYS A 20 30.26 -26.19 29.67
CA LYS A 20 29.38 -25.51 28.72
C LYS A 20 28.64 -24.41 29.44
N SER A 21 29.13 -23.18 29.32
CA SER A 21 28.45 -21.98 29.82
C SER A 21 27.01 -21.91 29.31
N THR A 22 26.06 -22.03 30.23
CA THR A 22 24.63 -21.82 29.98
C THR A 22 24.40 -20.38 29.55
N PRO A 23 23.58 -20.08 28.52
CA PRO A 23 23.33 -18.70 28.13
C PRO A 23 22.67 -17.91 29.27
N ALA A 24 23.30 -16.82 29.71
CA ALA A 24 22.90 -16.10 30.91
C ALA A 24 21.49 -15.48 30.79
N LYS A 25 20.61 -15.77 31.77
CA LYS A 25 19.30 -15.10 31.92
C LYS A 25 19.44 -13.59 32.21
N GLY A 26 20.46 -13.19 32.99
CA GLY A 26 20.64 -11.80 33.42
C GLY A 26 20.81 -10.80 32.26
N ASN A 27 21.43 -11.22 31.16
CA ASN A 27 21.65 -10.38 29.96
C ASN A 27 20.39 -10.11 29.12
N ASN A 28 19.21 -10.59 29.55
CA ASN A 28 17.94 -10.21 28.96
C ASN A 28 17.25 -9.16 29.83
N ALA A 29 17.05 -9.44 31.13
CA ALA A 29 16.43 -8.50 32.06
C ALA A 29 17.06 -7.09 32.01
N SER A 30 18.40 -6.97 32.01
CA SER A 30 19.09 -5.67 31.92
C SER A 30 19.00 -4.96 30.56
N ARG A 31 18.45 -5.62 29.54
CA ARG A 31 18.11 -5.01 28.23
C ARG A 31 16.64 -4.69 28.11
N ASP A 32 15.81 -5.45 28.80
CA ASP A 32 14.38 -5.25 28.86
C ASP A 32 14.10 -4.00 29.71
N THR A 33 14.73 -3.84 30.90
CA THR A 33 14.68 -2.59 31.69
C THR A 33 15.28 -1.39 30.96
N ALA A 34 16.46 -1.53 30.35
CA ALA A 34 17.08 -0.45 29.58
C ALA A 34 16.28 -0.08 28.31
N ARG A 35 15.34 -0.93 27.85
CA ARG A 35 14.36 -0.56 26.83
C ARG A 35 13.17 0.18 27.44
N GLU A 36 12.67 -0.27 28.59
CA GLU A 36 11.59 0.41 29.32
C GLU A 36 12.01 1.84 29.70
N GLU A 37 13.21 2.03 30.24
CA GLU A 37 13.83 3.34 30.49
C GLU A 37 13.91 4.20 29.21
N ALA A 38 14.37 3.63 28.09
CA ALA A 38 14.49 4.34 26.80
C ALA A 38 13.14 4.57 26.08
N LEU A 39 12.07 3.91 26.50
CA LEU A 39 10.69 4.17 26.06
C LEU A 39 10.06 5.26 26.94
N ALA A 40 10.25 5.20 28.25
CA ALA A 40 9.77 6.22 29.19
C ALA A 40 10.45 7.59 28.95
N ALA A 41 11.76 7.61 28.66
CA ALA A 41 12.49 8.85 28.38
C ALA A 41 12.18 9.46 27.00
N PHE A 42 11.73 8.64 26.03
CA PHE A 42 11.41 9.08 24.67
C PHE A 42 10.19 8.30 24.13
N PRO A 43 8.95 8.58 24.58
CA PRO A 43 7.77 7.79 24.23
C PRO A 43 7.27 8.00 22.79
N TYR A 44 7.73 9.03 22.09
CA TYR A 44 7.28 9.33 20.73
C TYR A 44 8.32 8.96 19.66
N VAL A 45 7.86 8.70 18.44
CA VAL A 45 8.69 8.66 17.23
C VAL A 45 8.00 9.37 16.06
N ALA A 46 8.60 10.46 15.58
CA ALA A 46 8.19 11.09 14.33
C ALA A 46 8.91 10.43 13.15
N LEU A 47 8.18 10.18 12.06
CA LEU A 47 8.69 9.42 10.92
C LEU A 47 8.18 9.98 9.58
N THR A 48 9.09 10.19 8.63
CA THR A 48 8.78 10.55 7.23
C THR A 48 9.34 9.49 6.27
N ILE A 49 8.73 9.40 5.08
CA ILE A 49 9.10 8.41 4.06
C ILE A 49 9.13 9.00 2.65
N GLN A 50 9.92 8.36 1.78
CA GLN A 50 9.82 8.48 0.33
C GLN A 50 9.53 7.11 -0.28
N THR A 51 8.88 7.08 -1.45
CA THR A 51 8.31 5.85 -2.05
C THR A 51 8.37 5.88 -3.57
N THR A 52 8.44 4.71 -4.21
CA THR A 52 8.48 4.59 -5.68
C THR A 52 7.12 4.75 -6.38
N GLY A 53 6.03 4.97 -5.63
CA GLY A 53 4.68 5.18 -6.18
C GLY A 53 3.61 5.37 -5.10
N ILE A 54 2.37 5.65 -5.53
CA ILE A 54 1.30 6.13 -4.64
C ILE A 54 0.49 5.04 -3.89
N HIS A 55 0.81 3.76 -4.07
CA HIS A 55 0.03 2.63 -3.53
C HIS A 55 0.95 1.56 -2.91
N PRO A 56 0.83 1.25 -1.60
CA PRO A 56 1.67 0.24 -0.96
C PRO A 56 1.61 -1.15 -1.58
N SER A 57 0.51 -1.53 -2.25
CA SER A 57 0.38 -2.85 -2.89
C SER A 57 1.24 -3.02 -4.15
N THR A 58 1.62 -1.92 -4.83
CA THR A 58 2.39 -1.95 -6.08
C THR A 58 3.73 -1.21 -6.02
N GLY A 59 3.85 -0.14 -5.22
CA GLY A 59 5.09 0.60 -5.00
C GLY A 59 5.90 0.05 -3.83
N ASN A 60 7.13 0.55 -3.69
CA ASN A 60 8.06 0.22 -2.62
C ASN A 60 8.49 1.45 -1.82
N LEU A 61 8.98 1.21 -0.60
CA LEU A 61 9.60 2.22 0.26
C LEU A 61 11.04 2.50 -0.20
N LEU A 62 11.39 3.79 -0.34
CA LEU A 62 12.66 4.25 -0.92
C LEU A 62 13.58 4.91 0.12
N THR A 63 13.04 5.77 1.00
CA THR A 63 13.77 6.29 2.17
C THR A 63 12.88 6.33 3.41
N VAL A 64 13.51 6.30 4.59
CA VAL A 64 12.87 6.53 5.89
C VAL A 64 13.77 7.44 6.71
N ASP A 65 13.19 8.50 7.25
CA ASP A 65 13.84 9.39 8.20
C ASP A 65 12.99 9.51 9.47
N ALA A 66 13.61 9.46 10.64
CA ALA A 66 12.92 9.42 11.92
C ALA A 66 13.70 10.06 13.08
N LEU A 67 12.94 10.46 14.10
CA LEU A 67 13.35 11.07 15.37
C LEU A 67 12.56 10.43 16.51
N THR A 68 13.21 9.91 17.56
CA THR A 68 12.51 9.63 18.84
C THR A 68 12.53 10.86 19.74
N LEU A 69 11.43 11.12 20.44
CA LEU A 69 11.20 12.38 21.14
C LEU A 69 10.65 12.17 22.55
N ASN A 70 10.99 13.08 23.46
CA ASN A 70 10.33 13.22 24.76
C ASN A 70 9.12 14.17 24.66
N ASP A 71 8.42 14.38 25.78
CA ASP A 71 7.20 15.21 25.84
C ASP A 71 7.49 16.69 25.54
N ASP A 72 8.72 17.14 25.81
CA ASP A 72 9.27 18.46 25.48
C ASP A 72 9.79 18.56 24.03
N GLY A 73 9.66 17.49 23.23
CA GLY A 73 10.05 17.43 21.82
C GLY A 73 11.56 17.40 21.55
N GLU A 74 12.38 17.14 22.58
CA GLU A 74 13.82 16.95 22.46
C GLU A 74 14.15 15.62 21.79
N VAL A 75 15.26 15.57 21.03
CA VAL A 75 15.64 14.41 20.21
C VAL A 75 16.52 13.44 20.98
N GLY A 76 16.04 12.20 21.15
CA GLY A 76 16.83 11.11 21.73
C GLY A 76 17.68 10.36 20.71
N GLN A 77 17.03 9.78 19.69
CA GLN A 77 17.69 9.03 18.63
C GLN A 77 17.30 9.57 17.24
N GLU A 78 18.31 9.90 16.44
CA GLU A 78 18.16 10.08 15.00
C GLU A 78 18.29 8.73 14.26
N PHE A 79 17.38 8.47 13.31
CA PHE A 79 17.47 7.33 12.39
C PHE A 79 17.21 7.79 10.96
N HIS A 80 18.02 7.32 10.01
CA HIS A 80 17.86 7.59 8.58
C HIS A 80 18.32 6.38 7.76
N ALA A 81 17.59 6.00 6.70
CA ALA A 81 18.03 4.97 5.77
C ALA A 81 17.47 5.17 4.34
N VAL A 82 18.38 5.15 3.36
CA VAL A 82 18.07 4.88 1.95
C VAL A 82 17.90 3.37 1.75
N ILE A 83 16.88 2.99 0.98
CA ILE A 83 16.44 1.62 0.76
C ILE A 83 16.58 1.29 -0.73
N ASN A 84 17.14 0.13 -1.06
CA ASN A 84 17.14 -0.38 -2.42
C ASN A 84 15.83 -1.17 -2.66
N PRO A 85 14.95 -0.76 -3.59
CA PRO A 85 13.66 -1.41 -3.85
C PRO A 85 13.76 -2.65 -4.76
N ASP A 86 14.96 -3.07 -5.20
CA ASP A 86 15.18 -4.11 -6.22
C ASP A 86 14.45 -3.82 -7.56
N GLY A 87 14.21 -2.54 -7.88
CA GLY A 87 13.41 -2.10 -9.03
C GLY A 87 13.65 -0.64 -9.46
N ASP A 88 12.71 -0.08 -10.22
CA ASP A 88 12.70 1.33 -10.61
C ASP A 88 12.35 2.22 -9.39
N PRO A 89 13.19 3.19 -9.01
CA PRO A 89 12.89 4.12 -7.91
C PRO A 89 11.85 5.20 -8.30
N GLY A 90 11.59 5.39 -9.60
CA GLY A 90 10.78 6.48 -10.12
C GLY A 90 11.58 7.75 -10.46
N PRO A 91 10.90 8.88 -10.70
CA PRO A 91 11.54 10.11 -11.14
C PRO A 91 12.42 10.76 -10.06
N ARG A 92 13.72 10.95 -10.35
CA ARG A 92 14.70 11.54 -9.42
C ARG A 92 14.28 12.87 -8.78
N HIS A 93 13.55 13.72 -9.49
CA HIS A 93 13.09 15.01 -8.96
C HIS A 93 12.07 14.89 -7.81
N LEU A 94 11.53 13.70 -7.53
CA LEU A 94 10.64 13.44 -6.39
C LEU A 94 11.40 12.97 -5.13
N HIS A 95 12.64 12.50 -5.27
CA HIS A 95 13.38 11.83 -4.19
C HIS A 95 14.85 12.28 -4.03
N GLY A 96 15.39 13.11 -4.93
CA GLY A 96 16.76 13.66 -4.88
C GLY A 96 17.89 12.67 -5.20
N LEU A 97 17.81 11.44 -4.69
CA LEU A 97 18.86 10.41 -4.77
C LEU A 97 19.35 10.09 -6.19
N SER A 98 20.64 9.79 -6.31
CA SER A 98 21.27 9.19 -7.49
C SER A 98 20.97 7.69 -7.59
N VAL A 99 21.18 7.14 -8.79
CA VAL A 99 21.01 5.70 -9.06
C VAL A 99 22.05 4.86 -8.29
N GLU A 100 23.21 5.44 -8.01
CA GLU A 100 24.32 4.84 -7.25
C GLU A 100 23.97 4.80 -5.76
N GLU A 101 23.42 5.88 -5.21
CA GLU A 101 22.96 5.96 -3.81
C GLU A 101 21.85 4.92 -3.55
N ILE A 102 20.89 4.78 -4.45
CA ILE A 102 19.81 3.79 -4.34
C ILE A 102 20.35 2.36 -4.46
N LYS A 103 21.32 2.10 -5.35
CA LYS A 103 21.99 0.79 -5.46
C LYS A 103 22.79 0.43 -4.20
N ALA A 104 23.40 1.43 -3.55
CA ALA A 104 24.10 1.30 -2.27
C ALA A 104 23.14 1.23 -1.06
N GLY A 105 21.85 1.56 -1.27
CA GLY A 105 20.79 1.50 -0.28
C GLY A 105 20.61 0.12 0.36
N GLN A 106 20.12 0.11 1.59
CA GLN A 106 19.95 -1.11 2.36
C GLN A 106 18.72 -1.91 1.90
N SER A 107 18.72 -3.23 2.09
CA SER A 107 17.48 -4.00 1.91
C SER A 107 16.51 -3.71 3.05
N PHE A 108 15.21 -3.59 2.77
CA PHE A 108 14.21 -3.45 3.84
C PHE A 108 14.25 -4.63 4.83
N SER A 109 14.60 -5.84 4.36
CA SER A 109 14.76 -7.04 5.21
C SER A 109 15.87 -6.93 6.27
N SER A 110 16.86 -6.04 6.08
CA SER A 110 17.87 -5.69 7.10
C SER A 110 17.40 -4.56 8.02
N LEU A 111 16.65 -3.59 7.47
CA LEU A 111 16.15 -2.41 8.19
C LEU A 111 14.98 -2.70 9.13
N LEU A 112 14.21 -3.75 8.89
CA LEU A 112 13.00 -4.05 9.65
C LEU A 112 13.26 -4.15 11.17
N LYS A 113 14.35 -4.77 11.62
CA LYS A 113 14.69 -4.86 13.06
C LYS A 113 15.12 -3.56 13.71
N PRO A 114 15.92 -2.70 13.05
CA PRO A 114 16.06 -1.31 13.45
C PRO A 114 14.71 -0.59 13.59
N LEU A 115 13.80 -0.74 12.63
CA LEU A 115 12.47 -0.09 12.67
C LEU A 115 11.58 -0.65 13.80
N ASP A 116 11.51 -1.97 13.99
CA ASP A 116 10.87 -2.63 15.13
C ASP A 116 11.32 -1.95 16.44
N ARG A 117 12.64 -1.89 16.69
CA ARG A 117 13.20 -1.29 17.92
C ARG A 117 12.93 0.20 18.07
N LEU A 118 12.79 0.93 16.97
CA LEU A 118 12.54 2.37 16.97
C LEU A 118 11.06 2.67 17.27
N ILE A 119 10.14 1.84 16.78
CA ILE A 119 8.69 2.09 16.78
C ILE A 119 7.94 1.29 17.85
N ASP A 120 8.35 0.05 18.15
CA ASP A 120 7.63 -0.84 19.08
C ASP A 120 7.49 -0.21 20.48
N GLY A 121 6.26 -0.01 20.95
CA GLY A 121 5.98 0.58 22.26
C GLY A 121 6.04 2.12 22.31
N ARG A 122 6.21 2.80 21.17
CA ARG A 122 6.14 4.27 21.07
C ARG A 122 4.85 4.74 20.41
N THR A 123 4.48 6.00 20.63
CA THR A 123 3.48 6.69 19.82
C THR A 123 4.14 7.16 18.52
N LEU A 124 3.63 6.69 17.38
CA LEU A 124 4.13 7.02 16.05
C LEU A 124 3.45 8.30 15.55
N ILE A 125 4.21 9.27 15.06
CA ILE A 125 3.72 10.53 14.50
C ILE A 125 4.05 10.56 13.00
N VAL A 126 3.05 10.82 12.15
CA VAL A 126 3.17 10.86 10.68
C VAL A 126 2.30 11.99 10.08
N HIS A 127 2.46 12.25 8.78
CA HIS A 127 1.64 13.24 8.04
C HIS A 127 0.57 12.63 7.14
N ASP A 128 0.49 11.31 7.06
CA ASP A 128 -0.63 10.57 6.48
C ASP A 128 -0.49 9.13 6.97
N THR A 129 -1.32 8.71 7.93
CA THR A 129 -1.32 7.33 8.45
C THR A 129 -1.78 6.35 7.38
N THR A 130 -2.74 6.75 6.55
CA THR A 130 -3.31 5.90 5.49
C THR A 130 -2.23 5.49 4.48
N PHE A 131 -1.36 6.42 4.12
CA PHE A 131 -0.22 6.23 3.23
C PHE A 131 1.00 5.63 3.95
N THR A 132 1.48 6.31 5.00
CA THR A 132 2.79 6.03 5.62
C THR A 132 2.77 4.69 6.34
N TRP A 133 1.73 4.43 7.14
CA TRP A 133 1.56 3.12 7.77
C TRP A 133 1.30 2.03 6.72
N GLY A 134 0.59 2.37 5.64
CA GLY A 134 0.44 1.53 4.45
C GLY A 134 1.76 0.96 3.94
N PHE A 135 2.75 1.82 3.70
CA PHE A 135 4.06 1.40 3.20
C PHE A 135 4.88 0.59 4.22
N ILE A 136 4.89 0.99 5.50
CA ILE A 136 5.60 0.24 6.56
C ILE A 136 5.01 -1.17 6.73
N VAL A 137 3.68 -1.29 6.80
CA VAL A 137 2.98 -2.58 6.92
C VAL A 137 3.18 -3.45 5.67
N ALA A 138 3.12 -2.85 4.47
CA ALA A 138 3.33 -3.58 3.22
C ALA A 138 4.75 -4.15 3.11
N GLU A 139 5.78 -3.35 3.39
CA GLU A 139 7.17 -3.83 3.33
C GLU A 139 7.52 -4.83 4.42
N ALA A 140 7.02 -4.64 5.65
CA ALA A 140 7.16 -5.63 6.72
C ALA A 140 6.56 -6.99 6.30
N ARG A 141 5.34 -6.98 5.73
CA ARG A 141 4.68 -8.18 5.20
C ARG A 141 5.45 -8.78 4.00
N ARG A 142 6.01 -7.97 3.10
CA ARG A 142 6.88 -8.44 1.99
C ARG A 142 8.15 -9.12 2.51
N ALA A 143 8.90 -8.48 3.41
CA ALA A 143 10.14 -9.00 3.99
C ALA A 143 9.93 -10.29 4.80
N MET A 144 8.92 -10.33 5.68
CA MET A 144 8.56 -11.55 6.42
C MET A 144 8.19 -12.70 5.46
N THR A 145 7.41 -12.39 4.42
CA THR A 145 7.03 -13.40 3.40
C THR A 145 8.23 -13.91 2.63
N ALA A 146 9.17 -13.04 2.22
CA ALA A 146 10.42 -13.43 1.57
C ALA A 146 11.27 -14.34 2.46
N ALA A 147 11.48 -13.96 3.74
CA ALA A 147 12.21 -14.77 4.71
C ALA A 147 11.53 -16.13 4.97
N ALA A 148 10.20 -16.17 5.07
CA ALA A 148 9.44 -17.40 5.22
C ALA A 148 9.60 -18.34 4.00
N ARG A 149 9.47 -17.81 2.77
CA ARG A 149 9.73 -18.54 1.51
C ARG A 149 11.16 -19.11 1.48
N GLN A 150 12.16 -18.28 1.82
CA GLN A 150 13.58 -18.65 1.80
C GLN A 150 13.90 -19.77 2.82
N ASN A 151 13.32 -19.71 4.02
CA ASN A 151 13.45 -20.77 5.03
C ASN A 151 12.75 -22.08 4.61
N ARG A 152 11.55 -22.00 4.03
CA ARG A 152 10.83 -23.18 3.45
C ARG A 152 11.58 -23.82 2.28
N ALA A 153 12.34 -23.03 1.50
CA ALA A 153 13.21 -23.55 0.43
C ALA A 153 14.41 -24.32 1.01
N ARG A 154 15.11 -23.74 2.00
CA ARG A 154 16.26 -24.40 2.66
C ARG A 154 15.89 -25.74 3.28
N ASN A 155 14.76 -25.82 4.00
CA ASN A 155 14.32 -27.04 4.69
C ASN A 155 13.99 -28.23 3.76
N ARG A 156 13.75 -28.00 2.46
CA ARG A 156 13.54 -29.09 1.49
C ARG A 156 14.84 -29.81 1.12
N ASN A 157 15.98 -29.10 1.14
CA ASN A 157 17.30 -29.67 0.82
C ASN A 157 17.95 -30.32 2.06
N ARG A 158 17.35 -31.40 2.56
CA ARG A 158 17.77 -32.15 3.77
C ARG A 158 19.25 -32.58 3.81
N ASN A 159 19.94 -32.64 2.66
CA ASN A 159 21.32 -33.10 2.53
C ASN A 159 22.43 -32.06 2.78
N LYS A 160 22.10 -30.82 3.20
CA LYS A 160 23.09 -29.89 3.77
C LYS A 160 22.67 -29.53 5.20
N GLY A 161 23.64 -29.55 6.12
CA GLY A 161 23.41 -29.48 7.57
C GLY A 161 22.65 -28.24 8.05
N ARG A 162 22.23 -28.28 9.32
CA ARG A 162 21.26 -27.40 10.02
C ARG A 162 21.61 -25.90 10.03
N ARG A 163 21.63 -25.26 8.85
CA ARG A 163 21.92 -23.83 8.65
C ARG A 163 20.91 -22.95 9.40
N ARG A 164 21.40 -21.85 10.00
CA ARG A 164 20.63 -20.93 10.83
C ARG A 164 19.43 -20.35 10.06
N ARG A 165 18.24 -20.41 10.66
CA ARG A 165 17.01 -19.80 10.11
C ARG A 165 17.22 -18.29 9.97
N VAL A 166 16.87 -17.72 8.81
CA VAL A 166 16.82 -16.26 8.66
C VAL A 166 15.61 -15.75 9.45
N LYS A 167 15.90 -14.98 10.51
CA LYS A 167 14.92 -14.18 11.24
C LYS A 167 15.03 -12.74 10.74
N VAL A 168 14.01 -12.24 10.04
CA VAL A 168 13.75 -10.78 9.92
C VAL A 168 12.98 -10.31 11.17
N GLY A 169 12.47 -9.09 11.17
CA GLY A 169 11.58 -8.53 12.20
C GLY A 169 10.12 -8.97 12.06
N HIS A 170 9.21 -8.16 12.60
CA HIS A 170 7.74 -8.34 12.55
C HIS A 170 7.08 -7.22 11.71
N VAL A 171 5.80 -6.89 11.93
CA VAL A 171 5.29 -5.55 11.56
C VAL A 171 5.43 -4.72 12.85
N PRO A 172 6.05 -3.54 12.85
CA PRO A 172 6.26 -2.77 14.08
C PRO A 172 4.95 -2.53 14.84
N THR A 173 5.04 -2.40 16.17
CA THR A 173 3.87 -2.27 17.06
C THR A 173 3.96 -0.99 17.90
N PRO A 174 3.71 0.20 17.32
CA PRO A 174 3.52 1.41 18.11
C PRO A 174 2.26 1.28 18.98
N VAL A 175 2.15 2.05 20.07
CA VAL A 175 0.96 2.02 20.94
C VAL A 175 -0.21 2.82 20.37
N SER A 176 0.09 3.80 19.52
CA SER A 176 -0.88 4.63 18.80
C SER A 176 -0.19 5.28 17.60
N ILE A 177 -0.96 5.70 16.59
CA ILE A 177 -0.47 6.43 15.42
C ILE A 177 -1.23 7.76 15.30
N ILE A 178 -0.50 8.87 15.42
CA ILE A 178 -0.99 10.25 15.26
C ILE A 178 -0.80 10.69 13.81
N ASP A 179 -1.89 11.18 13.20
CA ASP A 179 -1.92 11.70 11.83
C ASP A 179 -2.08 13.23 11.83
N THR A 180 -1.02 13.96 11.50
CA THR A 180 -1.02 15.43 11.51
C THR A 180 -1.81 16.07 10.37
N LEU A 181 -2.15 15.34 9.29
CA LEU A 181 -3.00 15.83 8.20
C LEU A 181 -4.49 15.61 8.50
N ALA A 182 -4.85 14.46 9.09
CA ALA A 182 -6.19 14.25 9.60
C ALA A 182 -6.48 15.18 10.81
N THR A 183 -5.48 15.41 11.67
CA THR A 183 -5.55 16.39 12.76
C THR A 183 -5.81 17.80 12.22
N ALA A 184 -5.07 18.26 11.21
CA ALA A 184 -5.29 19.55 10.57
C ALA A 184 -6.76 19.72 10.12
N ARG A 185 -7.35 18.70 9.49
CA ARG A 185 -8.75 18.73 9.01
C ARG A 185 -9.77 18.81 10.14
N ARG A 186 -9.59 18.05 11.23
CA ARG A 186 -10.42 18.15 12.45
C ARG A 186 -10.29 19.51 13.14
N GLN A 187 -9.18 20.23 12.91
CA GLN A 187 -8.93 21.58 13.38
C GLN A 187 -9.32 22.67 12.35
N GLY A 188 -10.08 22.32 11.29
CA GLY A 188 -10.58 23.25 10.27
C GLY A 188 -9.56 23.68 9.20
N VAL A 189 -8.33 23.17 9.26
CA VAL A 189 -7.25 23.49 8.31
C VAL A 189 -7.38 22.60 7.06
N TRP A 190 -8.24 23.01 6.14
CA TRP A 190 -8.56 22.26 4.92
C TRP A 190 -7.82 22.74 3.65
N GLY A 191 -6.52 23.02 3.77
CA GLY A 191 -5.70 23.49 2.64
C GLY A 191 -5.68 22.51 1.46
N THR A 192 -5.73 23.04 0.23
CA THR A 192 -5.78 22.25 -1.01
C THR A 192 -4.48 21.49 -1.32
N ASP A 193 -3.35 22.02 -0.86
CA ASP A 193 -2.05 21.36 -0.89
C ASP A 193 -1.83 20.60 0.42
N ILE A 194 -1.92 19.26 0.33
CA ILE A 194 -1.81 18.34 1.48
C ILE A 194 -0.35 17.99 1.86
N ARG A 195 0.64 18.71 1.32
CA ARG A 195 2.05 18.48 1.65
C ARG A 195 2.40 19.10 3.00
N LEU A 196 3.25 18.42 3.77
CA LEU A 196 3.61 18.79 5.14
C LEU A 196 3.90 20.28 5.36
N ALA A 197 4.70 20.92 4.50
CA ALA A 197 5.02 22.35 4.62
C ALA A 197 3.84 23.29 4.27
N ALA A 198 2.94 22.87 3.37
CA ALA A 198 1.72 23.61 3.07
C ALA A 198 0.75 23.57 4.26
N VAL A 199 0.54 22.37 4.83
CA VAL A 199 -0.33 22.18 6.00
C VAL A 199 0.25 22.86 7.24
N ALA A 200 1.56 22.80 7.45
CA ALA A 200 2.24 23.52 8.54
C ALA A 200 2.04 25.03 8.44
N ARG A 201 2.23 25.61 7.24
CA ARG A 201 1.96 27.04 6.99
C ARG A 201 0.48 27.38 7.20
N ALA A 202 -0.44 26.53 6.75
CA ALA A 202 -1.88 26.71 6.94
C ALA A 202 -2.33 26.53 8.41
N THR A 203 -1.52 25.85 9.23
CA THR A 203 -1.68 25.75 10.71
C THR A 203 -1.01 26.94 11.43
N GLY A 204 -0.45 27.91 10.70
CA GLY A 204 0.14 29.13 11.26
C GLY A 204 1.63 29.08 11.60
N LEU A 205 2.35 28.01 11.21
CA LEU A 205 3.80 27.95 11.40
C LEU A 205 4.54 28.78 10.34
N ASP A 206 5.53 29.57 10.77
CA ASP A 206 6.46 30.24 9.88
C ASP A 206 7.45 29.23 9.27
N VAL A 207 7.21 28.87 8.02
CA VAL A 207 7.93 27.82 7.29
C VAL A 207 8.07 28.19 5.81
N ASP A 208 9.15 27.74 5.18
CA ASP A 208 9.40 27.94 3.74
C ASP A 208 8.25 27.46 2.85
N SER A 209 8.19 28.03 1.64
CA SER A 209 7.15 27.66 0.68
C SER A 209 7.29 26.18 0.27
N PRO A 210 6.19 25.41 0.16
CA PRO A 210 6.20 24.07 -0.41
C PRO A 210 6.48 24.06 -1.94
N THR A 211 6.58 25.22 -2.59
CA THR A 211 7.02 25.33 -3.99
C THR A 211 8.40 24.71 -4.19
N ALA A 212 8.58 23.90 -5.24
CA ALA A 212 9.89 23.33 -5.57
C ALA A 212 10.87 24.42 -6.02
N THR A 213 12.06 24.44 -5.45
CA THR A 213 13.15 25.38 -5.80
C THR A 213 14.39 24.64 -6.26
N VAL A 214 15.26 25.30 -7.03
CA VAL A 214 16.50 24.70 -7.56
C VAL A 214 17.49 24.44 -6.42
N GLU A 215 17.52 25.35 -5.45
CA GLU A 215 18.32 25.31 -4.24
C GLU A 215 17.96 24.09 -3.38
N ARG A 216 16.65 23.82 -3.19
CA ARG A 216 16.19 22.60 -2.51
C ARG A 216 16.55 21.35 -3.29
N ALA A 217 16.41 21.37 -4.62
CA ALA A 217 16.70 20.23 -5.49
C ALA A 217 18.21 19.87 -5.58
N GLN A 218 19.11 20.78 -5.16
CA GLN A 218 20.56 20.53 -5.07
C GLN A 218 21.02 20.00 -3.71
N ARG A 219 20.18 20.08 -2.65
CA ARG A 219 20.55 19.61 -1.30
C ARG A 219 20.51 18.08 -1.19
N PRO A 220 21.35 17.46 -0.32
CA PRO A 220 21.32 16.03 -0.07
C PRO A 220 19.94 15.55 0.43
N GLU A 221 19.44 14.43 -0.09
CA GLU A 221 18.12 13.87 0.29
C GLU A 221 17.98 13.76 1.81
N LYS A 222 18.99 13.19 2.48
CA LYS A 222 19.02 13.03 3.93
C LYS A 222 18.78 14.35 4.68
N GLU A 223 19.31 15.47 4.21
CA GLU A 223 19.04 16.77 4.85
C GLU A 223 17.59 17.19 4.67
N THR A 224 17.05 17.07 3.45
CA THR A 224 15.66 17.46 3.15
C THR A 224 14.64 16.57 3.85
N SER A 225 14.95 15.29 4.04
CA SER A 225 14.13 14.34 4.80
C SER A 225 14.25 14.57 6.31
N ARG A 226 15.46 14.89 6.82
CA ARG A 226 15.67 15.28 8.22
C ARG A 226 14.92 16.57 8.58
N GLU A 227 14.94 17.54 7.69
CA GLU A 227 14.18 18.78 7.79
C GLU A 227 12.67 18.52 7.78
N ALA A 228 12.18 17.67 6.87
CA ALA A 228 10.78 17.25 6.85
C ALA A 228 10.37 16.54 8.16
N THR A 229 11.20 15.65 8.72
CA THR A 229 10.91 15.01 10.00
C THR A 229 10.90 16.01 11.16
N ARG A 230 11.79 17.02 11.19
CA ARG A 230 11.76 18.09 12.21
C ARG A 230 10.52 18.98 12.07
N LEU A 231 10.13 19.30 10.83
CA LEU A 231 8.89 20.04 10.54
C LEU A 231 7.63 19.26 10.96
N LEU A 232 7.63 17.93 10.83
CA LEU A 232 6.56 17.06 11.34
C LEU A 232 6.45 17.14 12.88
N VAL A 233 7.58 17.24 13.59
CA VAL A 233 7.56 17.50 15.05
C VAL A 233 6.97 18.86 15.36
N SER A 234 7.39 19.92 14.66
CA SER A 234 6.86 21.27 14.85
C SER A 234 5.35 21.34 14.61
N LEU A 235 4.86 20.69 13.54
CA LEU A 235 3.43 20.62 13.24
C LEU A 235 2.65 19.86 14.32
N TYR A 236 3.14 18.69 14.74
CA TYR A 236 2.51 17.95 15.84
C TYR A 236 2.45 18.80 17.12
N ARG A 237 3.53 19.50 17.49
CA ARG A 237 3.55 20.36 18.68
C ARG A 237 2.59 21.54 18.60
N ALA A 238 2.39 22.13 17.42
CA ALA A 238 1.38 23.18 17.22
C ALA A 238 -0.07 22.65 17.28
N GLN A 239 -0.28 21.39 16.92
CA GLN A 239 -1.61 20.76 16.88
C GLN A 239 -2.03 20.07 18.19
N ARG A 240 -1.09 19.65 19.04
CA ARG A 240 -1.35 18.70 20.14
C ARG A 240 -2.28 19.20 21.24
N ASP A 241 -2.42 20.51 21.38
CA ASP A 241 -3.24 21.15 22.41
C ASP A 241 -4.72 21.27 21.97
N GLY A 242 -5.05 20.89 20.72
CA GLY A 242 -6.41 20.79 20.17
C GLY A 242 -6.87 19.35 19.95
N VAL A 243 -7.91 19.17 19.12
CA VAL A 243 -8.40 17.83 18.75
C VAL A 243 -7.36 17.12 17.87
N VAL A 244 -6.77 16.02 18.37
CA VAL A 244 -5.77 15.22 17.65
C VAL A 244 -6.39 13.97 17.03
N SER A 245 -6.06 13.68 15.77
CA SER A 245 -6.44 12.44 15.10
C SER A 245 -5.43 11.33 15.39
N ALA A 246 -5.83 10.34 16.18
CA ALA A 246 -5.03 9.17 16.53
C ALA A 246 -5.80 7.86 16.25
N ALA A 247 -5.09 6.76 16.01
CA ALA A 247 -5.67 5.43 15.80
C ALA A 247 -4.76 4.32 16.37
N SER A 248 -5.34 3.20 16.82
CA SER A 248 -4.57 1.99 17.15
C SER A 248 -4.16 1.25 15.86
N PRO A 249 -2.95 0.66 15.77
CA PRO A 249 -2.54 -0.14 14.63
C PRO A 249 -3.41 -1.37 14.34
N GLU A 250 -4.21 -1.83 15.31
CA GLU A 250 -5.09 -3.00 15.18
C GLU A 250 -6.50 -2.66 14.66
N GLU A 251 -6.92 -1.40 14.76
CA GLU A 251 -8.16 -0.85 14.17
C GLU A 251 -8.03 -0.64 12.66
N LEU A 252 -6.80 -0.73 12.14
CA LEU A 252 -6.45 -0.48 10.75
C LEU A 252 -6.26 -1.79 9.96
N ARG A 253 -6.91 -1.89 8.78
CA ARG A 253 -6.63 -2.92 7.77
C ARG A 253 -6.25 -2.33 6.42
N ALA A 254 -5.59 -3.16 5.61
CA ALA A 254 -5.19 -2.81 4.25
C ALA A 254 -6.40 -2.80 3.31
N ASP A 255 -6.61 -1.70 2.58
CA ASP A 255 -7.48 -1.68 1.40
C ASP A 255 -6.84 -2.40 0.21
N ARG A 256 -7.55 -2.48 -0.94
CA ARG A 256 -7.03 -3.08 -2.18
C ARG A 256 -5.75 -2.45 -2.74
N PHE A 257 -5.43 -1.22 -2.34
CA PHE A 257 -4.20 -0.51 -2.71
C PHE A 257 -3.09 -0.66 -1.66
N GLY A 258 -3.37 -1.35 -0.55
CA GLY A 258 -2.46 -1.55 0.58
C GLY A 258 -2.42 -0.39 1.58
N LEU A 259 -3.22 0.65 1.35
CA LEU A 259 -3.35 1.78 2.28
C LEU A 259 -4.03 1.31 3.56
N GLN A 260 -3.57 1.76 4.73
CA GLN A 260 -4.19 1.37 6.00
C GLN A 260 -5.39 2.27 6.30
N ARG A 261 -6.58 1.69 6.44
CA ARG A 261 -7.83 2.38 6.79
C ARG A 261 -8.49 1.64 7.92
N SER A 262 -9.38 2.31 8.66
CA SER A 262 -10.21 1.66 9.67
C SER A 262 -11.00 0.47 9.11
N HIS A 263 -11.31 -0.52 9.95
CA HIS A 263 -12.20 -1.62 9.54
C HIS A 263 -13.53 -1.08 9.01
N VAL A 264 -14.17 -0.16 9.74
CA VAL A 264 -15.43 0.53 9.36
C VAL A 264 -15.40 1.02 7.91
N ARG A 265 -14.36 1.78 7.53
CA ARG A 265 -14.25 2.38 6.19
C ARG A 265 -14.03 1.36 5.08
N VAL A 266 -13.34 0.26 5.35
CA VAL A 266 -13.11 -0.78 4.33
C VAL A 266 -14.28 -1.78 4.28
N ASP A 267 -14.90 -2.09 5.41
CA ASP A 267 -16.10 -2.92 5.50
C ASP A 267 -17.25 -2.27 4.73
N ALA A 268 -17.53 -0.99 4.96
CA ALA A 268 -18.55 -0.24 4.23
C ALA A 268 -18.24 -0.11 2.72
N ALA A 269 -16.96 -0.06 2.33
CA ALA A 269 -16.55 0.00 0.92
C ALA A 269 -16.52 -1.36 0.21
N GLU A 270 -16.58 -2.47 0.96
CA GLU A 270 -16.66 -3.86 0.47
C GLU A 270 -18.07 -4.46 0.64
N ALA A 271 -18.99 -3.74 1.30
CA ALA A 271 -20.36 -4.15 1.55
C ALA A 271 -21.16 -4.37 0.25
N PRO A 272 -22.04 -5.40 0.20
CA PRO A 272 -22.98 -5.55 -0.89
C PRO A 272 -24.06 -4.46 -0.82
N ARG A 273 -24.46 -3.93 -1.97
CA ARG A 273 -25.58 -2.99 -2.04
C ARG A 273 -26.88 -3.72 -1.70
N GLN A 274 -27.60 -3.22 -0.71
CA GLN A 274 -28.85 -3.83 -0.22
C GLN A 274 -30.03 -3.42 -1.10
N HIS A 275 -30.09 -2.14 -1.46
CA HIS A 275 -31.20 -1.51 -2.18
C HIS A 275 -30.79 -0.99 -3.56
N HIS A 276 -31.81 -0.71 -4.39
CA HIS A 276 -31.65 0.11 -5.58
C HIS A 276 -31.21 1.53 -5.18
N ASN A 277 -30.52 2.24 -6.08
CA ASN A 277 -30.12 3.64 -5.84
C ASN A 277 -31.12 4.57 -6.55
N PRO A 278 -31.91 5.37 -5.81
CA PRO A 278 -32.94 6.24 -6.39
C PRO A 278 -32.38 7.41 -7.22
N GLY A 279 -31.06 7.67 -7.17
CA GLY A 279 -30.38 8.67 -7.97
C GLY A 279 -29.76 9.81 -7.14
N PRO A 280 -29.54 11.00 -7.75
CA PRO A 280 -29.04 12.18 -7.05
C PRO A 280 -29.93 12.61 -5.88
N TYR A 281 -29.30 13.09 -4.80
CA TYR A 281 -30.00 13.78 -3.73
C TYR A 281 -30.64 15.08 -4.25
N VAL A 282 -31.81 15.45 -3.73
CA VAL A 282 -32.50 16.70 -4.07
C VAL A 282 -32.45 17.63 -2.85
N PRO A 283 -31.77 18.79 -2.93
CA PRO A 283 -31.71 19.73 -1.80
C PRO A 283 -33.09 20.15 -1.29
N GLY A 284 -33.29 20.03 0.02
CA GLY A 284 -34.59 20.28 0.67
C GLY A 284 -35.53 19.07 0.69
N LYS A 285 -35.05 17.89 0.26
CA LYS A 285 -35.67 16.59 0.52
C LYS A 285 -34.92 15.80 1.60
N GLU A 286 -35.59 14.79 2.08
CA GLU A 286 -35.11 13.68 2.88
C GLU A 286 -34.02 12.89 2.13
N LEU A 287 -33.17 12.16 2.87
CA LEU A 287 -32.32 11.12 2.28
C LEU A 287 -33.17 9.88 2.02
N ILE A 288 -32.80 9.05 1.04
CA ILE A 288 -33.52 7.81 0.72
C ILE A 288 -32.54 6.63 0.81
N ARG A 289 -32.95 5.54 1.47
CA ARG A 289 -32.12 4.32 1.57
C ARG A 289 -31.64 3.83 0.20
N GLY A 290 -30.42 3.31 0.13
CA GLY A 290 -29.80 2.87 -1.13
C GLY A 290 -29.08 3.95 -1.94
N MET A 291 -29.21 5.25 -1.61
CA MET A 291 -28.37 6.30 -2.19
C MET A 291 -26.87 6.00 -2.02
N GLU A 292 -26.04 6.36 -3.02
CA GLU A 292 -24.58 6.22 -2.94
C GLU A 292 -23.94 7.49 -2.37
N ILE A 293 -23.29 7.37 -1.21
CA ILE A 293 -22.68 8.48 -0.49
C ILE A 293 -21.15 8.41 -0.59
N VAL A 294 -20.52 9.52 -1.00
CA VAL A 294 -19.07 9.66 -1.01
C VAL A 294 -18.64 10.65 0.07
N VAL A 295 -17.88 10.18 1.06
CA VAL A 295 -17.28 11.07 2.07
C VAL A 295 -15.98 11.68 1.53
N ALA A 296 -15.90 13.02 1.55
CA ALA A 296 -14.72 13.79 1.20
C ALA A 296 -13.82 14.01 2.44
N PRO A 297 -12.50 14.24 2.28
CA PRO A 297 -11.62 14.56 3.41
C PRO A 297 -11.79 15.98 3.97
N GLU A 298 -12.51 16.85 3.27
CA GLU A 298 -12.85 18.22 3.69
C GLU A 298 -14.01 18.26 4.72
N ILE A 299 -13.80 17.62 5.89
CA ILE A 299 -14.76 17.52 7.01
C ILE A 299 -14.06 17.72 8.36
N THR A 300 -14.84 17.94 9.42
CA THR A 300 -14.39 18.11 10.81
C THR A 300 -14.68 16.90 11.69
N GLU A 301 -15.85 16.27 11.50
CA GLU A 301 -16.24 15.03 12.17
C GLU A 301 -15.35 13.85 11.72
N ASP A 302 -15.31 12.77 12.51
CA ASP A 302 -14.61 11.56 12.12
C ASP A 302 -15.22 10.96 10.84
N PRO A 303 -14.42 10.66 9.80
CA PRO A 303 -14.90 9.89 8.66
C PRO A 303 -15.58 8.57 9.07
N ASP A 304 -15.14 7.93 10.15
CA ASP A 304 -15.72 6.67 10.63
C ASP A 304 -17.07 6.87 11.35
N THR A 305 -17.29 7.99 12.05
CA THR A 305 -18.62 8.36 12.59
C THR A 305 -19.63 8.43 11.44
N ILE A 306 -19.28 9.16 10.37
CA ILE A 306 -20.13 9.37 9.19
C ILE A 306 -20.37 8.04 8.45
N ILE A 307 -19.34 7.22 8.28
CA ILE A 307 -19.44 5.95 7.55
C ILE A 307 -20.19 4.88 8.36
N ALA A 308 -20.02 4.84 9.68
CA ALA A 308 -20.81 3.98 10.56
C ALA A 308 -22.29 4.40 10.62
N ALA A 309 -22.57 5.71 10.57
CA ALA A 309 -23.93 6.22 10.53
C ALA A 309 -24.62 5.90 9.19
N LEU A 310 -24.02 6.22 8.05
CA LEU A 310 -24.64 5.95 6.73
C LEU A 310 -24.84 4.44 6.49
N ALA A 311 -23.92 3.59 6.95
CA ALA A 311 -24.04 2.14 6.79
C ALA A 311 -25.13 1.53 7.69
N ARG A 312 -25.50 2.20 8.79
CA ARG A 312 -26.64 1.82 9.65
C ARG A 312 -27.97 2.10 8.96
N GLU A 313 -28.09 3.27 8.33
CA GLU A 313 -29.30 3.70 7.61
C GLU A 313 -29.34 3.16 6.16
N GLU A 314 -28.71 2.01 5.90
CA GLU A 314 -28.75 1.25 4.63
C GLU A 314 -28.36 2.07 3.37
N LEU A 315 -27.51 3.09 3.55
CA LEU A 315 -26.90 3.87 2.48
C LEU A 315 -25.61 3.20 1.97
N ASN A 316 -25.28 3.40 0.70
CA ASN A 316 -24.15 2.76 0.04
C ASN A 316 -22.89 3.65 0.09
N TYR A 317 -21.87 3.28 0.88
CA TYR A 317 -20.61 4.02 0.89
C TYR A 317 -19.79 3.81 -0.40
N SER A 318 -19.15 4.87 -0.90
CA SER A 318 -18.11 4.76 -1.92
C SER A 318 -16.90 5.64 -1.63
N GLU A 319 -15.71 5.08 -1.81
CA GLU A 319 -14.46 5.86 -1.82
C GLU A 319 -14.30 6.75 -3.07
N LYS A 320 -15.03 6.46 -4.16
CA LYS A 320 -14.86 7.13 -5.46
C LYS A 320 -16.18 7.65 -6.02
N LEU A 321 -16.15 8.87 -6.55
CA LEU A 321 -17.23 9.43 -7.35
C LEU A 321 -17.49 8.60 -8.62
N THR A 322 -18.64 7.95 -8.68
CA THR A 322 -19.07 7.10 -9.81
C THR A 322 -19.91 7.93 -10.81
N ARG A 323 -20.96 7.34 -11.41
CA ARG A 323 -22.08 8.04 -12.05
C ARG A 323 -23.39 7.91 -11.25
N GLU A 324 -23.36 7.09 -10.20
CA GLU A 324 -24.49 6.74 -9.33
C GLU A 324 -24.39 7.47 -7.99
N THR A 325 -23.26 8.14 -7.70
CA THR A 325 -23.09 8.92 -6.47
C THR A 325 -24.20 9.95 -6.30
N SER A 326 -25.00 9.76 -5.26
CA SER A 326 -26.17 10.56 -4.93
C SER A 326 -25.79 11.87 -4.24
N LEU A 327 -24.78 11.83 -3.37
CA LEU A 327 -24.38 12.92 -2.49
C LEU A 327 -22.89 12.84 -2.14
N VAL A 328 -22.26 13.99 -1.91
CA VAL A 328 -20.93 14.09 -1.29
C VAL A 328 -21.00 14.81 0.06
N VAL A 329 -20.46 14.17 1.10
CA VAL A 329 -20.31 14.80 2.42
C VAL A 329 -19.01 15.62 2.44
N CYS A 330 -19.13 16.93 2.59
CA CYS A 330 -18.06 17.94 2.48
C CYS A 330 -18.49 19.27 3.11
N ASN A 331 -17.62 19.89 3.90
CA ASN A 331 -17.87 21.16 4.59
C ASN A 331 -17.45 22.39 3.78
N ILE A 332 -16.58 22.23 2.78
CA ILE A 332 -16.16 23.31 1.88
C ILE A 332 -17.14 23.46 0.72
N THR A 333 -17.48 24.72 0.39
CA THR A 333 -18.35 25.09 -0.73
C THR A 333 -17.66 25.96 -1.80
N THR A 334 -16.50 26.56 -1.50
CA THR A 334 -15.70 27.38 -2.44
C THR A 334 -14.37 26.72 -2.80
N ASP A 335 -13.64 27.25 -3.80
CA ASP A 335 -12.24 26.88 -4.09
C ASP A 335 -11.99 25.36 -4.28
N LEU A 336 -13.03 24.67 -4.75
CA LEU A 336 -13.14 23.22 -4.67
C LEU A 336 -12.01 22.51 -5.43
N VAL A 337 -11.39 21.55 -4.75
CA VAL A 337 -10.43 20.58 -5.33
C VAL A 337 -10.95 19.13 -5.15
N GLY A 338 -10.14 18.13 -5.50
CA GLY A 338 -10.36 16.75 -5.07
C GLY A 338 -11.73 16.15 -5.42
N LYS A 339 -12.37 15.50 -4.44
CA LYS A 339 -13.72 14.93 -4.62
C LYS A 339 -14.78 16.05 -4.81
N PRO A 340 -14.85 17.10 -3.97
CA PRO A 340 -15.87 18.16 -4.12
C PRO A 340 -15.89 18.83 -5.50
N MET A 341 -14.72 19.14 -6.08
CA MET A 341 -14.61 19.68 -7.44
C MET A 341 -15.21 18.74 -8.50
N HIS A 342 -14.96 17.44 -8.37
CA HIS A 342 -15.47 16.44 -9.30
C HIS A 342 -16.95 16.11 -9.09
N ALA A 343 -17.52 16.46 -7.94
CA ALA A 343 -18.95 16.40 -7.68
C ALA A 343 -19.68 17.60 -8.32
N HIS A 344 -19.22 18.82 -8.05
CA HIS A 344 -19.73 20.05 -8.67
C HIS A 344 -19.66 19.99 -10.21
N ARG A 345 -18.59 19.44 -10.80
CA ARG A 345 -18.47 19.25 -12.27
C ARG A 345 -19.39 18.16 -12.87
N LYS A 346 -20.23 17.53 -12.05
CA LYS A 346 -21.22 16.51 -12.44
C LYS A 346 -22.62 16.83 -11.87
N ASP A 347 -22.80 18.03 -11.32
CA ASP A 347 -24.04 18.47 -10.66
C ASP A 347 -24.48 17.55 -9.50
N ILE A 348 -23.52 16.87 -8.85
CA ILE A 348 -23.75 16.06 -7.65
C ILE A 348 -23.71 17.01 -6.43
N PRO A 349 -24.75 17.02 -5.56
CA PRO A 349 -24.80 17.91 -4.40
C PRO A 349 -23.67 17.70 -3.39
N LEU A 350 -23.38 18.76 -2.63
CA LEU A 350 -22.55 18.74 -1.43
C LEU A 350 -23.44 18.97 -0.18
N MET A 351 -23.07 18.37 0.95
CA MET A 351 -23.72 18.57 2.25
C MET A 351 -22.66 18.46 3.36
N SER A 352 -22.73 19.30 4.40
CA SER A 352 -21.75 19.22 5.51
C SER A 352 -21.91 17.94 6.33
N ASP A 353 -20.86 17.55 7.04
CA ASP A 353 -20.88 16.43 8.01
C ASP A 353 -22.05 16.56 9.01
N THR A 354 -22.19 17.73 9.61
CA THR A 354 -23.25 18.16 10.52
C THR A 354 -24.66 18.06 9.91
N ALA A 355 -24.86 18.58 8.69
CA ALA A 355 -26.17 18.53 8.04
C ALA A 355 -26.52 17.10 7.58
N PHE A 356 -25.53 16.32 7.17
CA PHE A 356 -25.70 14.92 6.78
C PHE A 356 -26.11 14.04 7.97
N LEU A 357 -25.43 14.16 9.11
CA LEU A 357 -25.81 13.41 10.32
C LEU A 357 -27.22 13.78 10.81
N ALA A 358 -27.61 15.06 10.75
CA ALA A 358 -28.98 15.48 11.07
C ALA A 358 -30.04 15.03 10.05
N ALA A 359 -29.66 14.81 8.78
CA ALA A 359 -30.55 14.28 7.75
C ALA A 359 -30.81 12.77 7.91
N LEU A 360 -29.86 12.01 8.49
CA LEU A 360 -30.05 10.58 8.79
C LEU A 360 -31.14 10.31 9.83
N GLU A 361 -31.48 11.29 10.68
CA GLU A 361 -32.59 11.16 11.64
C GLU A 361 -33.98 11.03 10.97
N ARG A 362 -34.10 11.42 9.69
CA ARG A 362 -35.34 11.43 8.91
C ARG A 362 -35.09 10.94 7.48
N ILE A 363 -34.63 9.71 7.37
CA ILE A 363 -34.43 8.99 6.10
C ILE A 363 -35.75 8.31 5.64
N GLU A 364 -36.04 8.40 4.34
CA GLU A 364 -37.12 7.66 3.66
C GLU A 364 -36.68 6.22 3.33
N ASP A 365 -37.64 5.29 3.37
CA ASP A 365 -37.42 3.89 3.01
C ASP A 365 -37.05 3.69 1.53
N ALA A 366 -36.48 2.53 1.22
CA ALA A 366 -35.95 2.23 -0.11
C ALA A 366 -37.04 2.19 -1.18
N GLN A 367 -36.81 2.91 -2.29
CA GLN A 367 -37.71 2.92 -3.43
C GLN A 367 -37.40 1.73 -4.37
N GLU A 368 -38.42 0.92 -4.68
CA GLU A 368 -38.29 -0.10 -5.72
C GLU A 368 -38.09 0.55 -7.10
N PRO A 369 -37.30 -0.06 -8.00
CA PRO A 369 -37.10 0.49 -9.33
C PRO A 369 -38.39 0.37 -10.15
N GLU A 370 -38.93 1.51 -10.60
CA GLU A 370 -40.01 1.61 -11.59
C GLU A 370 -39.80 0.60 -12.73
N GLU A 371 -40.74 -0.34 -12.93
CA GLU A 371 -40.66 -1.29 -14.03
C GLU A 371 -40.74 -0.53 -15.36
N SER A 372 -39.60 -0.37 -16.05
CA SER A 372 -39.52 0.34 -17.32
C SER A 372 -40.49 -0.26 -18.36
N ASP A 373 -41.60 0.43 -18.58
CA ASP A 373 -42.79 -0.11 -19.25
C ASP A 373 -42.55 -0.30 -20.77
N THR A 374 -42.11 -1.50 -21.17
CA THR A 374 -41.84 -1.86 -22.57
C THR A 374 -43.12 -2.20 -23.35
N SER A 375 -44.13 -1.33 -23.30
CA SER A 375 -45.49 -1.59 -23.79
C SER A 375 -45.98 -0.68 -24.93
N SER A 376 -45.12 0.09 -25.59
CA SER A 376 -45.50 0.89 -26.77
C SER A 376 -45.37 0.10 -28.09
N GLY A 377 -46.36 -0.75 -28.43
CA GLY A 377 -46.25 -1.56 -29.66
C GLY A 377 -47.43 -2.41 -30.16
N SER A 378 -48.62 -2.40 -29.54
CA SER A 378 -49.75 -3.25 -29.99
C SER A 378 -51.05 -2.50 -30.23
N GLY A 379 -51.19 -1.95 -31.44
CA GLY A 379 -52.45 -1.46 -32.00
C GLY A 379 -52.22 -0.97 -33.44
N GLY A 380 -53.09 -1.22 -34.40
CA GLY A 380 -54.26 -2.09 -34.43
C GLY A 380 -54.75 -2.12 -35.88
N GLY A 381 -54.88 -3.31 -36.50
CA GLY A 381 -55.16 -3.38 -37.93
C GLY A 381 -56.64 -3.27 -38.25
N ASN A 382 -56.99 -2.69 -39.41
CA ASN A 382 -57.70 -3.49 -40.43
C ASN A 382 -57.66 -2.91 -41.85
N ASN A 383 -58.15 -3.74 -42.80
CA ASN A 383 -58.66 -3.41 -44.13
C ASN A 383 -57.71 -2.70 -45.12
N GLY A 384 -57.17 -3.48 -46.06
CA GLY A 384 -56.63 -2.97 -47.32
C GLY A 384 -57.65 -3.04 -48.47
N GLN A 385 -57.39 -2.31 -49.56
CA GLN A 385 -58.07 -2.49 -50.85
C GLN A 385 -57.07 -2.47 -52.02
N ARG A 386 -57.55 -2.98 -53.16
CA ARG A 386 -56.90 -3.02 -54.49
C ARG A 386 -56.50 -1.59 -54.94
N ALA A 387 -55.60 -1.36 -55.90
CA ALA A 387 -55.31 -2.14 -57.09
C ALA A 387 -53.90 -1.86 -57.69
N ASN A 388 -53.59 -2.53 -58.80
CA ASN A 388 -52.34 -2.45 -59.57
C ASN A 388 -52.53 -1.59 -60.84
N HIS A 389 -51.63 -0.63 -61.15
CA HIS A 389 -51.49 -0.03 -62.50
C HIS A 389 -50.12 0.68 -62.76
N GLY A 390 -49.27 0.04 -63.57
CA GLY A 390 -48.64 0.62 -64.79
C GLY A 390 -47.71 1.86 -64.78
N GLY A 391 -46.39 1.63 -64.82
CA GLY A 391 -45.40 2.43 -65.60
C GLY A 391 -44.85 3.74 -64.96
N SER A 392 -43.72 4.30 -65.41
CA SER A 392 -42.69 3.80 -66.35
C SER A 392 -41.36 4.60 -66.22
N GLY A 393 -40.22 3.99 -66.60
CA GLY A 393 -38.93 4.67 -66.87
C GLY A 393 -37.93 4.79 -65.70
N GLY A 394 -36.65 4.44 -65.90
CA GLY A 394 -35.59 4.61 -64.88
C GLY A 394 -34.39 3.64 -64.91
N ASN A 395 -33.87 3.27 -66.09
CA ASN A 395 -32.67 2.44 -66.27
C ASN A 395 -31.38 3.15 -65.71
N THR A 396 -30.30 2.53 -65.22
CA THR A 396 -29.86 1.12 -65.14
C THR A 396 -28.73 0.94 -64.08
N SER A 397 -28.36 -0.31 -63.75
CA SER A 397 -27.03 -0.74 -63.25
C SER A 397 -26.62 -0.36 -61.79
N ARG A 398 -26.70 -1.24 -60.78
CA ARG A 398 -25.83 -2.42 -60.46
C ARG A 398 -24.40 -2.03 -59.99
N ASN A 399 -23.79 -2.65 -58.98
CA ASN A 399 -24.21 -3.78 -58.12
C ASN A 399 -23.30 -3.93 -56.87
N ARG A 400 -23.89 -4.35 -55.73
CA ARG A 400 -23.35 -5.31 -54.71
C ARG A 400 -22.01 -4.99 -54.00
N SER A 401 -21.72 -5.47 -52.79
CA SER A 401 -22.50 -6.17 -51.74
C SER A 401 -21.74 -5.96 -50.41
N SER A 402 -22.33 -5.37 -49.38
CA SER A 402 -23.27 -5.97 -48.42
C SER A 402 -22.73 -7.12 -47.56
N LYS A 403 -22.72 -6.90 -46.24
CA LYS A 403 -22.93 -7.89 -45.16
C LYS A 403 -21.81 -8.98 -45.01
N ASN A 404 -21.62 -9.65 -43.87
CA ASN A 404 -22.51 -9.79 -42.73
C ASN A 404 -21.79 -10.02 -41.38
N ARG A 405 -22.57 -9.80 -40.31
CA ARG A 405 -22.37 -10.18 -38.90
C ARG A 405 -21.64 -11.52 -38.66
N ARG A 406 -20.92 -11.62 -37.54
CA ARG A 406 -20.80 -12.88 -36.77
C ARG A 406 -21.11 -12.65 -35.29
N ARG A 407 -21.81 -13.61 -34.67
CA ARG A 407 -22.11 -13.69 -33.23
C ARG A 407 -21.18 -14.69 -32.55
N SER A 408 -20.92 -14.45 -31.25
CA SER A 408 -20.57 -15.38 -30.16
C SER A 408 -20.20 -16.85 -30.46
N ARG A 409 -19.18 -17.36 -29.74
CA ARG A 409 -19.38 -18.39 -28.68
C ARG A 409 -18.12 -18.63 -27.82
N ARG A 410 -18.33 -19.26 -26.65
CA ARG A 410 -17.32 -19.89 -25.75
C ARG A 410 -16.50 -20.93 -26.56
N LYS A 411 -15.30 -21.39 -26.17
CA LYS A 411 -14.95 -22.02 -24.88
C LYS A 411 -13.43 -22.37 -24.81
N SER A 412 -12.88 -22.40 -23.58
CA SER A 412 -11.81 -23.29 -23.04
C SER A 412 -10.47 -23.57 -23.77
N SER A 413 -9.42 -23.62 -22.93
CA SER A 413 -8.23 -24.53 -22.96
C SER A 413 -7.21 -24.44 -24.10
N GLY A 414 -5.93 -24.35 -23.71
CA GLY A 414 -4.78 -24.49 -24.62
C GLY A 414 -3.46 -24.10 -23.95
N ASN A 415 -2.82 -25.01 -23.21
CA ASN A 415 -1.47 -24.79 -22.68
C ASN A 415 -0.43 -25.08 -23.76
N GLY A 416 0.40 -24.11 -24.14
CA GLY A 416 1.35 -24.23 -25.25
C GLY A 416 2.65 -23.46 -25.03
N GLN A 417 3.75 -24.19 -24.85
CA GLN A 417 5.11 -23.62 -24.88
C GLN A 417 5.56 -23.53 -26.35
N GLY A 418 6.01 -22.37 -26.82
CA GLY A 418 6.41 -22.17 -28.22
C GLY A 418 7.40 -21.02 -28.40
N ALA A 419 8.62 -21.34 -28.79
CA ALA A 419 9.77 -20.45 -28.84
C ALA A 419 9.62 -19.17 -29.68
N LYS A 420 10.39 -18.15 -29.25
CA LYS A 420 11.17 -17.19 -30.05
C LYS A 420 10.71 -16.92 -31.50
N ASN A 421 10.54 -15.64 -31.82
CA ASN A 421 11.27 -15.11 -32.98
C ASN A 421 11.88 -13.74 -32.66
N LYS A 422 12.98 -13.40 -33.33
CA LYS A 422 13.49 -12.02 -33.38
C LYS A 422 12.72 -11.28 -34.47
N ASN A 423 12.58 -9.96 -34.31
CA ASN A 423 12.97 -9.10 -35.41
C ASN A 423 13.43 -7.74 -34.90
N GLN A 424 14.49 -7.23 -35.51
CA GLN A 424 14.85 -5.82 -35.45
C GLN A 424 14.15 -5.14 -36.65
N SER A 425 13.61 -3.94 -36.45
CA SER A 425 13.31 -3.03 -37.55
C SER A 425 13.94 -1.68 -37.24
N HIS A 426 14.42 -1.00 -38.27
CA HIS A 426 15.29 0.16 -38.11
C HIS A 426 14.51 1.46 -37.87
N LYS A 427 15.25 2.44 -37.35
CA LYS A 427 14.93 3.87 -37.52
C LYS A 427 14.54 4.14 -38.98
N ASN A 428 13.62 5.07 -39.19
CA ASN A 428 13.73 5.95 -40.35
C ASN A 428 13.50 7.40 -39.89
N SER A 429 14.26 8.33 -40.46
CA SER A 429 14.32 9.72 -39.99
C SER A 429 14.49 10.69 -41.14
N GLN A 430 13.39 11.34 -41.50
CA GLN A 430 13.29 12.52 -42.36
C GLN A 430 11.95 13.20 -41.98
N GLY A 431 11.85 14.52 -41.81
CA GLY A 431 12.88 15.55 -41.86
C GLY A 431 12.33 16.81 -42.51
N ASN A 432 12.46 17.97 -41.86
CA ASN A 432 12.19 19.25 -42.52
C ASN A 432 13.09 20.36 -41.94
N SER A 433 13.60 21.21 -42.83
CA SER A 433 14.26 22.49 -42.54
C SER A 433 13.23 23.54 -42.09
N GLY A 434 13.57 24.61 -41.37
CA GLY A 434 14.88 25.11 -40.92
C GLY A 434 15.07 26.59 -41.28
N ASN A 435 15.92 27.34 -40.56
CA ASN A 435 16.52 28.59 -41.08
C ASN A 435 17.80 28.98 -40.30
N ASN A 436 18.54 29.97 -40.82
CA ASN A 436 19.91 30.32 -40.42
C ASN A 436 20.03 31.42 -39.35
N GLY A 437 21.17 31.42 -38.66
CA GLY A 437 21.72 32.51 -37.83
C GLY A 437 23.20 32.24 -37.57
N SER A 438 24.10 33.19 -37.85
CA SER A 438 25.52 32.92 -38.17
C SER A 438 26.56 33.62 -37.27
N ALA A 439 27.86 33.32 -37.52
CA ALA A 439 29.10 33.91 -36.96
C ALA A 439 29.62 33.26 -35.64
N SER A 440 30.72 32.49 -35.64
CA SER A 440 32.17 32.86 -35.56
C SER A 440 32.65 33.25 -34.14
N HIS A 441 33.80 32.89 -33.55
CA HIS A 441 35.02 32.10 -33.88
C HIS A 441 35.84 31.94 -32.54
N GLN A 442 36.93 31.16 -32.33
CA GLN A 442 37.75 30.21 -33.12
C GLN A 442 38.60 29.28 -32.19
N ASP A 443 39.00 28.11 -32.72
CA ASP A 443 40.28 27.37 -32.56
C ASP A 443 40.88 26.81 -31.23
N ASN A 444 41.62 25.70 -31.45
CA ASN A 444 42.70 25.07 -30.66
C ASN A 444 42.38 24.21 -29.41
N ALA A 445 43.09 23.11 -29.12
CA ALA A 445 43.95 22.24 -29.96
C ALA A 445 44.15 20.84 -29.31
N ALA A 446 44.66 19.89 -30.10
CA ALA A 446 44.87 18.46 -29.82
C ALA A 446 45.70 18.07 -28.57
N SER A 447 45.53 16.83 -28.07
CA SER A 447 46.54 15.75 -28.28
C SER A 447 46.11 14.34 -27.77
N SER A 448 46.85 13.34 -28.26
CA SER A 448 46.76 11.88 -28.04
C SER A 448 47.22 11.42 -26.62
N ASN A 449 47.05 10.15 -26.18
CA ASN A 449 47.83 8.98 -26.65
C ASN A 449 47.20 7.60 -26.31
N LYS A 450 47.88 6.49 -26.65
CA LYS A 450 47.38 5.08 -26.73
C LYS A 450 48.03 4.10 -25.73
N ASN A 451 47.48 2.87 -25.71
CA ASN A 451 48.06 1.59 -25.22
C ASN A 451 48.03 1.38 -23.68
N ASN A 452 48.12 0.15 -23.13
CA ASN A 452 48.56 -1.13 -23.73
C ASN A 452 47.80 -2.40 -23.24
N LYS A 453 48.15 -3.57 -23.80
CA LYS A 453 47.52 -4.90 -23.57
C LYS A 453 47.93 -5.61 -22.27
N SER A 454 46.99 -6.32 -21.65
CA SER A 454 47.05 -7.79 -21.37
C SER A 454 45.82 -8.24 -20.54
N GLY A 455 45.41 -9.51 -20.48
CA GLY A 455 45.75 -10.63 -21.36
C GLY A 455 46.12 -11.95 -20.65
N ASN A 456 45.16 -12.69 -20.07
CA ASN A 456 45.29 -14.16 -19.98
C ASN A 456 43.96 -14.92 -19.80
N ASN A 457 43.97 -16.20 -20.16
CA ASN A 457 42.88 -17.16 -20.06
C ASN A 457 42.77 -17.81 -18.66
N SER A 458 41.59 -18.33 -18.32
CA SER A 458 41.49 -19.52 -17.47
C SER A 458 40.33 -20.43 -17.92
N ASN A 459 40.49 -21.74 -17.79
CA ASN A 459 39.77 -22.72 -18.58
C ASN A 459 38.38 -23.10 -18.05
N HIS A 460 37.46 -23.39 -18.98
CA HIS A 460 36.35 -24.31 -18.71
C HIS A 460 36.89 -25.68 -18.27
N LYS A 461 36.20 -26.33 -17.32
CA LYS A 461 36.31 -27.79 -17.20
C LYS A 461 34.92 -28.41 -17.11
N SER A 462 34.57 -29.16 -18.16
CA SER A 462 33.28 -29.85 -18.28
C SER A 462 33.10 -30.88 -17.17
N GLY A 463 31.88 -31.01 -16.67
CA GLY A 463 31.51 -32.07 -15.73
C GLY A 463 31.02 -33.31 -16.47
N ASN A 464 31.46 -34.49 -16.04
CA ASN A 464 30.87 -35.75 -16.48
C ASN A 464 30.93 -36.76 -15.33
N ASN A 465 29.77 -37.22 -14.83
CA ASN A 465 29.70 -38.42 -14.01
C ASN A 465 28.34 -39.08 -14.17
N THR A 466 28.33 -40.40 -14.30
CA THR A 466 27.20 -41.18 -14.80
C THR A 466 26.59 -42.07 -13.73
N GLY A 467 25.31 -42.43 -13.91
CA GLY A 467 24.71 -43.63 -13.34
C GLY A 467 24.61 -43.75 -11.81
N ARG A 468 23.38 -43.72 -11.30
CA ARG A 468 22.59 -44.98 -11.14
C ARG A 468 21.22 -44.71 -10.50
N ARG A 469 20.14 -45.03 -11.22
CA ARG A 469 18.80 -45.14 -10.64
C ARG A 469 18.76 -46.37 -9.71
N ARG A 470 18.37 -46.21 -8.45
CA ARG A 470 17.86 -47.31 -7.61
C ARG A 470 16.42 -47.02 -7.20
N ARG A 471 15.47 -47.71 -7.83
CA ARG A 471 14.09 -47.84 -7.33
C ARG A 471 14.10 -48.68 -6.05
N ARG A 472 13.41 -48.26 -5.00
CA ARG A 472 12.85 -49.17 -3.98
C ARG A 472 11.39 -48.78 -3.69
N ARG A 473 10.61 -49.76 -3.25
CA ARG A 473 9.14 -49.84 -3.29
C ARG A 473 8.65 -50.44 -1.98
N GLY A 474 7.50 -49.99 -1.48
CA GLY A 474 6.83 -50.57 -0.30
C GLY A 474 7.16 -49.85 1.02
N GLY A 475 6.22 -49.93 1.98
CA GLY A 475 6.32 -49.25 3.28
C GLY A 475 5.01 -48.63 3.80
N ARG A 476 3.87 -49.35 3.72
CA ARG A 476 2.67 -48.97 4.49
C ARG A 476 2.88 -49.37 5.96
N GLY A 477 2.59 -48.47 6.90
CA GLY A 477 2.51 -48.78 8.32
C GLY A 477 1.40 -47.95 8.98
N ARG A 478 0.38 -48.61 9.55
CA ARG A 478 -0.79 -47.97 10.15
C ARG A 478 -1.19 -48.72 11.43
N ARG A 479 -0.89 -48.14 12.60
CA ARG A 479 -1.42 -48.44 13.94
C ARG A 479 -1.33 -47.14 14.76
N GLY A 480 -2.30 -46.72 15.57
CA GLY A 480 -3.69 -47.19 15.74
C GLY A 480 -3.99 -47.67 17.17
N GLN A 481 -4.89 -46.96 17.87
CA GLN A 481 -5.36 -47.18 19.26
C GLN A 481 -4.28 -47.03 20.35
N GLY A 482 -4.56 -46.61 21.58
CA GLY A 482 -5.78 -46.05 22.23
C GLY A 482 -5.37 -45.43 23.60
N GLY A 483 -6.22 -44.80 24.43
CA GLY A 483 -7.63 -44.44 24.29
C GLY A 483 -8.48 -44.80 25.54
N GLN A 484 -8.89 -43.81 26.34
CA GLN A 484 -9.94 -43.82 27.40
C GLN A 484 -10.08 -42.35 27.91
N HIS A 485 -11.28 -41.73 28.03
CA HIS A 485 -12.33 -41.85 29.08
C HIS A 485 -11.95 -41.14 30.41
N GLN A 486 -12.85 -40.52 31.19
CA GLN A 486 -14.30 -40.17 31.10
C GLN A 486 -14.54 -38.97 32.08
N GLN A 487 -15.68 -38.27 32.24
CA GLN A 487 -17.07 -38.24 31.73
C GLN A 487 -17.36 -36.83 31.12
N ASN A 488 -18.49 -36.42 30.51
CA ASN A 488 -19.94 -36.75 30.47
C ASN A 488 -20.84 -36.09 31.53
N GLN A 489 -21.60 -35.06 31.11
CA GLN A 489 -22.96 -34.80 31.62
C GLN A 489 -23.80 -34.01 30.59
N GLN A 490 -25.07 -34.38 30.47
CA GLN A 490 -26.10 -33.70 29.68
C GLN A 490 -27.19 -33.23 30.65
N ASN A 491 -27.89 -32.15 30.33
CA ASN A 491 -29.34 -32.11 30.62
C ASN A 491 -30.08 -31.21 29.62
N SER A 492 -31.39 -31.42 29.50
CA SER A 492 -32.25 -30.85 28.45
C SER A 492 -33.19 -29.76 28.98
N GLY A 493 -33.67 -28.91 28.06
CA GLY A 493 -34.26 -27.60 28.37
C GLY A 493 -35.65 -27.62 29.01
N HIS A 494 -36.29 -26.45 29.00
CA HIS A 494 -37.75 -26.32 28.90
C HIS A 494 -38.13 -25.00 28.25
N ASN A 495 -39.33 -24.98 27.65
CA ASN A 495 -39.90 -23.84 26.93
C ASN A 495 -41.04 -23.22 27.76
N ARG A 496 -41.16 -21.88 27.78
CA ARG A 496 -42.40 -21.19 28.13
C ARG A 496 -42.40 -19.73 27.68
N SER A 497 -43.34 -19.41 26.79
CA SER A 497 -43.79 -18.05 26.53
C SER A 497 -44.76 -17.57 27.63
N ARG A 498 -44.93 -16.24 27.73
CA ARG A 498 -46.13 -15.60 28.27
C ARG A 498 -46.40 -14.31 27.52
N THR A 499 -47.68 -14.02 27.31
CA THR A 499 -48.22 -12.82 26.67
C THR A 499 -49.11 -12.05 27.65
N THR A 500 -49.41 -10.81 27.29
CA THR A 500 -50.61 -10.02 27.62
C THR A 500 -50.84 -9.55 29.07
N ASP A 501 -51.32 -8.30 29.13
CA ASP A 501 -52.15 -7.63 30.14
C ASP A 501 -51.59 -7.43 31.56
N ASN A 502 -51.00 -6.25 31.81
CA ASN A 502 -51.81 -5.09 32.25
C ASN A 502 -51.06 -3.76 32.01
#